data_AF-A0A962ZMK9-F1
#
_entry.id   AF-A0A962ZMK9-F1
#
_cell.length_a   1.000
_cell.length_b   1.000
_cell.length_c   1.000
_cell.angle_alpha   90.00
_cell.angle_beta   90.00
_cell.angle_gamma   90.00
#
_symmetry.space_group_name_H-M   'P 1'
#
loop_
_entity.id
_entity.type
_entity.pdbx_description
1 polymer ?
#
loop_
_entity_poly.entity_id
_entity_poly.type
_entity_poly.pdbx_seq_one_letter_code
_entity_poly.pdbx_strand_id
1 'polypeptide(L)'
;MSKTGKTAALALLLALPTGAQAQDDEARLKECRKLHERIKHYTGLRRKGGSAARMESWKKQLRKHEARFRELDCSDFRRELR
;
A
#
# COMPACT_ATOMS: atom_id res chain seq x y z
N MET A 1 -38.78 -32.07 -46.35
CA MET A 1 -39.25 -31.70 -45.01
C MET A 1 -38.05 -31.28 -44.17
N SER A 2 -38.01 -29.99 -43.79
CA SER A 2 -37.35 -29.35 -42.63
C SER A 2 -35.86 -29.62 -42.31
N LYS A 3 -34.99 -28.68 -41.92
CA LYS A 3 -35.03 -27.22 -41.70
C LYS A 3 -33.58 -26.74 -41.53
N THR A 4 -33.32 -25.52 -42.00
CA THR A 4 -32.17 -24.66 -41.73
C THR A 4 -31.95 -24.38 -40.24
N GLY A 5 -30.71 -24.07 -39.84
CA GLY A 5 -30.42 -23.52 -38.51
C GLY A 5 -28.99 -22.99 -38.37
N LYS A 6 -28.75 -21.78 -38.89
CA LYS A 6 -27.60 -20.92 -38.51
C LYS A 6 -27.87 -20.33 -37.13
N THR A 7 -26.96 -20.42 -36.17
CA THR A 7 -26.81 -19.51 -35.01
C THR A 7 -25.67 -20.04 -34.13
N ALA A 8 -24.85 -19.27 -33.43
CA ALA A 8 -24.50 -17.85 -33.45
C ALA A 8 -23.19 -17.79 -32.63
N ALA A 9 -22.15 -17.17 -33.16
CA ALA A 9 -20.91 -16.95 -32.41
C ALA A 9 -21.21 -15.92 -31.29
N LEU A 10 -21.30 -16.38 -30.05
CA LEU A 10 -21.45 -15.54 -28.87
C LEU A 10 -20.06 -15.32 -28.25
N ALA A 11 -19.28 -14.41 -28.83
CA ALA A 11 -18.05 -13.93 -28.21
C ALA A 11 -18.41 -12.87 -27.16
N LEU A 12 -18.61 -13.33 -25.92
CA LEU A 12 -18.85 -12.49 -24.76
C LEU A 12 -17.55 -11.75 -24.40
N LEU A 13 -17.45 -10.49 -24.83
CA LEU A 13 -16.36 -9.59 -24.43
C LEU A 13 -16.47 -9.31 -22.93
N LEU A 14 -15.57 -9.91 -22.16
CA LEU A 14 -15.32 -9.60 -20.76
C LEU A 14 -14.85 -8.15 -20.65
N ALA A 15 -15.76 -7.24 -20.30
CA ALA A 15 -15.41 -5.91 -19.84
C ALA A 15 -14.75 -6.04 -18.45
N LEU A 16 -13.42 -5.96 -18.39
CA LEU A 16 -12.69 -5.90 -17.14
C LEU A 16 -12.92 -4.53 -16.47
N PRO A 17 -13.40 -4.46 -15.21
CA PRO A 17 -13.41 -3.23 -14.45
C PRO A 17 -12.02 -3.01 -13.86
N THR A 18 -11.13 -2.31 -14.58
CA THR A 18 -9.78 -1.95 -14.09
C THR A 18 -9.76 -0.77 -13.10
N GLY A 19 -10.92 -0.22 -12.72
CA GLY A 19 -10.99 0.97 -11.87
C GLY A 19 -10.86 0.74 -10.36
N ALA A 20 -11.17 -0.46 -9.86
CA ALA A 20 -11.21 -0.72 -8.42
C ALA A 20 -9.81 -0.81 -7.78
N GLN A 21 -8.82 -1.34 -8.51
CA GLN A 21 -7.45 -1.50 -7.99
C GLN A 21 -6.75 -0.14 -7.80
N ALA A 22 -6.95 0.81 -8.71
CA ALA A 22 -6.27 2.10 -8.64
C ALA A 22 -6.69 2.96 -7.43
N GLN A 23 -7.96 2.89 -7.03
CA GLN A 23 -8.46 3.60 -5.85
C GLN A 23 -7.92 3.01 -4.54
N ASP A 24 -7.79 1.69 -4.47
CA ASP A 24 -7.25 0.98 -3.31
C ASP A 24 -5.74 1.27 -3.14
N ASP A 25 -5.01 1.31 -4.26
CA ASP A 25 -3.58 1.64 -4.27
C ASP A 25 -3.30 3.08 -3.84
N GLU A 26 -4.14 4.05 -4.22
CA GLU A 26 -3.99 5.44 -3.78
C GLU A 26 -4.21 5.59 -2.27
N ALA A 27 -5.22 4.90 -1.73
CA ALA A 27 -5.50 4.88 -0.29
C ALA A 27 -4.34 4.22 0.49
N ARG A 28 -3.85 3.07 0.02
CA ARG A 28 -2.67 2.39 0.59
C ARG A 28 -1.43 3.28 0.53
N LEU A 29 -1.15 3.90 -0.62
CA LEU A 29 -0.04 4.82 -0.78
C LEU A 29 -0.10 5.98 0.23
N LYS A 30 -1.28 6.54 0.48
CA LYS A 30 -1.48 7.59 1.47
C LYS A 30 -1.17 7.12 2.89
N GLU A 31 -1.55 5.89 3.26
CA GLU A 31 -1.19 5.30 4.55
C GLU A 31 0.32 5.04 4.64
N CYS A 32 0.92 4.47 3.59
CA CYS A 32 2.35 4.23 3.50
C CYS A 32 3.18 5.51 3.61
N ARG A 33 2.75 6.62 2.99
CA ARG A 33 3.38 7.95 3.14
C ARG A 33 3.38 8.41 4.59
N LYS A 34 2.25 8.30 5.28
CA LYS A 34 2.15 8.68 6.70
C LYS A 34 3.10 7.84 7.56
N LEU A 35 3.15 6.53 7.33
CA LEU A 35 4.03 5.63 8.07
C LEU A 35 5.50 5.95 7.80
N HIS A 36 5.86 6.19 6.53
CA HIS A 36 7.23 6.54 6.14
C HIS A 36 7.71 7.83 6.84
N GLU A 37 6.87 8.86 6.87
CA GLU A 37 7.20 10.11 7.55
C GLU A 37 7.33 9.94 9.08
N ARG A 38 6.50 9.10 9.70
CA ARG A 38 6.66 8.75 11.13
C ARG A 38 7.97 8.01 11.39
N ILE A 39 8.34 7.06 10.52
CA ILE A 39 9.61 6.33 10.59
C ILE A 39 10.79 7.30 10.49
N LYS A 40 10.78 8.21 9.50
CA LYS A 40 11.80 9.26 9.34
C LYS A 40 11.89 10.14 10.59
N HIS A 41 10.75 10.58 11.11
CA HIS A 41 10.68 11.43 12.30
C HIS A 41 11.34 10.76 13.52
N TYR A 42 10.93 9.55 13.89
CA TYR A 42 11.50 8.86 15.05
C TYR A 42 12.95 8.44 14.83
N THR A 43 13.34 8.11 13.60
CA THR A 43 14.75 7.88 13.25
C THR A 43 15.57 9.16 13.46
N GLY A 44 15.06 10.30 13.02
CA GLY A 44 15.68 11.61 13.23
C GLY A 44 15.84 11.95 14.71
N LEU A 45 14.79 11.75 15.52
CA LEU A 45 14.85 11.97 16.97
C LEU A 45 15.91 11.08 17.63
N ARG A 46 15.95 9.78 17.31
CA ARG A 46 16.96 8.86 17.84
C ARG A 46 18.38 9.25 17.46
N ARG A 47 18.59 9.76 16.24
CA ARG A 47 19.91 10.24 15.79
C ARG A 47 20.35 11.51 16.51
N LYS A 48 19.42 12.41 16.84
CA LYS A 48 19.70 13.61 17.64
C LYS A 48 20.01 13.29 19.10
N GLY A 49 19.58 12.12 19.59
CA GLY A 49 19.76 11.71 20.96
C GLY A 49 18.73 12.35 21.91
N GLY A 50 18.74 11.88 23.15
CA GLY A 50 17.83 12.31 24.21
C GLY A 50 18.04 11.48 25.47
N SER A 51 17.22 11.70 26.49
CA SER A 51 17.27 10.86 27.70
C SER A 51 16.96 9.39 27.36
N ALA A 52 17.47 8.47 28.16
CA ALA A 52 17.26 7.03 27.98
C ALA A 52 15.76 6.67 27.85
N ALA A 53 14.91 7.30 28.67
CA ALA A 53 13.46 7.12 28.61
C ALA A 53 12.85 7.57 27.26
N ARG A 54 13.28 8.71 26.73
CA ARG A 54 12.82 9.18 25.40
C ARG A 54 13.31 8.25 24.30
N MET A 55 14.57 7.82 24.36
CA MET A 55 15.17 6.92 23.38
C MET A 55 14.42 5.57 23.30
N GLU A 56 14.05 4.98 24.44
CA GLU A 56 13.29 3.73 24.46
C GLU A 56 11.86 3.93 23.95
N SER A 57 11.21 5.05 24.30
CA SER A 57 9.89 5.40 23.77
C SER A 57 9.91 5.54 22.24
N TRP A 58 10.88 6.27 21.68
CA TRP A 58 11.01 6.43 20.23
C TRP A 58 11.33 5.11 19.52
N LYS A 59 12.15 4.25 20.11
CA LYS A 59 12.42 2.90 19.57
C LYS A 59 11.14 2.07 19.52
N LYS A 60 10.27 2.13 20.54
CA LYS A 60 8.98 1.45 20.54
C LYS A 60 8.06 1.99 19.44
N GLN A 61 7.96 3.31 19.28
CA GLN A 61 7.15 3.92 18.21
C GLN A 61 7.68 3.59 16.82
N LEU A 62 9.01 3.65 16.63
CA LEU A 62 9.67 3.28 15.39
C LEU A 62 9.31 1.84 14.99
N ARG A 63 9.48 0.89 15.91
CA ARG A 63 9.12 -0.53 15.68
C ARG A 63 7.65 -0.72 15.32
N LYS A 64 6.75 0.02 15.97
CA LYS A 64 5.31 -0.02 15.66
C LYS A 64 5.05 0.43 14.22
N HIS A 65 5.65 1.54 13.79
CA HIS A 65 5.47 2.06 12.44
C HIS A 65 6.14 1.17 11.37
N GLU A 66 7.33 0.64 11.64
CA GLU A 66 8.01 -0.32 10.76
C GLU A 66 7.27 -1.64 10.62
N ALA A 67 6.61 -2.12 11.69
CA ALA A 67 5.75 -3.29 11.62
C ALA A 67 4.54 -3.04 10.71
N ARG A 68 3.82 -1.93 10.93
CA ARG A 68 2.66 -1.58 10.09
C ARG A 68 3.05 -1.31 8.63
N PHE A 69 4.21 -0.68 8.40
CA PHE A 69 4.73 -0.45 7.06
C PHE A 69 4.98 -1.75 6.29
N ARG A 70 5.48 -2.78 6.99
CA ARG A 70 5.67 -4.12 6.41
C ARG A 70 4.36 -4.87 6.21
N GLU A 71 3.42 -4.75 7.15
CA GLU A 71 2.09 -5.38 7.06
C GLU A 71 1.28 -4.91 5.84
N LEU A 72 1.49 -3.66 5.41
CA LEU A 72 0.80 -3.08 4.25
C LEU A 72 1.56 -3.26 2.92
N ASP A 73 2.70 -3.95 2.95
CA ASP A 73 3.62 -4.10 1.82
C ASP A 73 4.01 -2.74 1.20
N CYS A 74 4.22 -1.72 2.04
CA CYS A 74 4.56 -0.37 1.59
C CYS A 74 5.89 -0.28 0.81
N SER A 75 6.67 -1.36 0.80
CA SER A 75 7.85 -1.53 -0.07
C SER A 75 7.51 -1.48 -1.55
N ASP A 76 6.28 -1.82 -1.93
CA ASP A 76 5.80 -1.76 -3.31
C ASP A 76 5.77 -0.32 -3.83
N PHE A 77 5.47 0.64 -2.94
CA PHE A 77 5.40 2.07 -3.23
C PHE A 77 6.75 2.78 -3.07
N ARG A 78 7.88 2.06 -3.15
CA ARG A 78 9.22 2.63 -2.87
C ARG A 78 9.57 3.83 -3.76
N ARG A 79 9.05 3.88 -4.99
CA ARG A 79 9.33 5.00 -5.92
C ARG A 79 8.60 6.27 -5.49
N GLU A 80 7.38 6.12 -4.99
CA GLU A 80 6.45 7.18 -4.59
C GLU A 80 6.72 7.71 -3.18
N LEU A 81 7.45 6.93 -2.38
CA LEU A 81 7.85 7.24 -1.00
C LEU A 81 9.22 7.92 -0.91
N ARG A 82 9.98 8.00 -2.00
CA ARG A 82 11.35 8.53 -2.00
C ARG A 82 11.43 10.00 -1.57
#